data_AF-A0A5C4Y948-F1
#
_entry.id   AF-A0A5C4Y948-F1
#
_cell.length_a   1.000
_cell.length_b   1.000
_cell.length_c   1.000
_cell.angle_alpha   90.00
_cell.angle_beta   90.00
_cell.angle_gamma   90.00
#
_symmetry.space_group_name_H-M   'P 1'
#
loop_
_entity.id
_entity.type
_entity.pdbx_description
1 polymer ?
#
loop_
_entity_poly.entity_id
_entity_poly.type
_entity_poly.pdbx_seq_one_letter_code
_entity_poly.pdbx_strand_id
1 'polypeptide(L)'
;MVPPMNTEPAAHFTRHGLSVSGLRRADTGFSNEVWLTDASVLRLGAGTDHAREAALALGALAAGVRTARPLFWGPGYSLWERLPGGMLTPSQLTPVFWNAVLDDLERLQATRHPKSRRPGPRSGGWAILKCRK
;
A
#
# COMPACT_ATOMS: atom_id res chain seq x y z
N MET A 1 18.50 -15.32 10.24
CA MET A 1 17.69 -15.40 11.47
C MET A 1 16.39 -14.67 11.20
N VAL A 2 15.32 -15.40 10.88
CA VAL A 2 14.00 -14.82 10.58
C VAL A 2 13.35 -14.52 11.94
N PRO A 3 12.97 -13.26 12.25
CA PRO A 3 12.30 -12.96 13.50
C PRO A 3 10.97 -13.73 13.57
N PRO A 4 10.51 -14.14 14.76
CA PRO A 4 9.29 -14.94 14.88
C PRO A 4 8.09 -14.16 14.33
N MET A 5 7.35 -14.77 13.40
CA MET A 5 6.09 -14.25 12.83
C MET A 5 4.90 -14.26 13.83
N ASN A 6 5.18 -14.21 15.13
CA ASN A 6 4.18 -14.12 16.20
C ASN A 6 4.22 -12.73 16.84
N THR A 7 4.25 -11.68 16.04
CA THR A 7 4.02 -10.33 16.56
C THR A 7 2.52 -10.10 16.56
N GLU A 8 1.95 -9.83 17.74
CA GLU A 8 0.52 -9.56 17.90
C GLU A 8 0.09 -8.42 16.94
N PRO A 9 -0.96 -8.60 16.10
CA PRO A 9 -1.35 -7.60 15.09
C PRO A 9 -1.57 -6.21 15.67
N ALA A 10 -2.12 -6.12 16.88
CA ALA A 10 -2.31 -4.89 17.63
C ALA A 10 -1.01 -4.09 17.82
N ALA A 11 0.12 -4.77 18.02
CA ALA A 11 1.42 -4.13 18.24
C ALA A 11 1.87 -3.33 17.01
N HIS A 12 1.52 -3.76 15.80
CA HIS A 12 1.82 -2.99 14.58
C HIS A 12 1.06 -1.66 14.55
N PHE A 13 -0.23 -1.65 14.91
CA PHE A 13 -1.03 -0.42 14.95
C PHE A 13 -0.54 0.52 16.07
N THR A 14 -0.42 0.01 17.29
CA THR A 14 -0.01 0.80 18.46
C THR A 14 1.36 1.45 18.29
N ARG A 15 2.31 0.73 17.68
CA ARG A 15 3.66 1.26 17.38
C ARG A 15 3.63 2.55 16.56
N HIS A 16 2.62 2.71 15.71
CA HIS A 16 2.45 3.88 14.84
C HIS A 16 1.38 4.85 15.35
N GLY A 17 0.95 4.70 16.61
CA GLY A 17 -0.07 5.56 17.22
C GLY A 17 -1.46 5.40 16.60
N LEU A 18 -1.75 4.27 15.94
CA LEU A 18 -3.05 3.99 15.32
C LEU A 18 -3.98 3.28 16.30
N SER A 19 -5.28 3.59 16.21
CA SER A 19 -6.32 2.93 17.01
C SER A 19 -6.47 1.46 16.63
N VAL A 20 -6.73 0.61 17.64
CA VAL A 20 -7.05 -0.81 17.49
C VAL A 20 -8.55 -1.11 17.62
N SER A 21 -9.40 -0.07 17.63
CA SER A 21 -10.86 -0.25 17.65
C SER A 21 -11.34 -1.08 16.47
N GLY A 22 -12.23 -2.03 16.76
CA GLY A 22 -12.80 -2.92 15.74
C GLY A 22 -11.81 -3.88 15.11
N LEU A 23 -10.65 -4.11 15.75
CA LEU A 23 -9.61 -5.01 15.28
C LEU A 23 -10.17 -6.40 15.01
N ARG A 24 -10.03 -6.83 13.76
CA ARG A 24 -10.41 -8.18 13.31
C ARG A 24 -9.54 -8.61 12.15
N ARG A 25 -9.39 -9.91 11.99
CA ARG A 25 -8.80 -10.47 10.78
C ARG A 25 -9.79 -10.29 9.62
N ALA A 26 -9.29 -9.99 8.43
CA ALA A 26 -10.12 -10.04 7.23
C ALA A 26 -10.36 -11.50 6.82
N ASP A 27 -11.58 -11.82 6.40
CA ASP A 27 -11.94 -13.18 5.95
C ASP A 27 -11.23 -13.57 4.65
N THR A 28 -10.71 -12.58 3.92
CA THR A 28 -10.03 -12.77 2.64
C THR A 28 -8.71 -12.00 2.58
N GLY A 29 -7.69 -12.66 2.04
CA GLY A 29 -6.39 -12.10 1.74
C GLY A 29 -5.72 -12.98 0.70
N PHE A 30 -5.29 -12.42 -0.43
CA PHE A 30 -4.78 -13.22 -1.54
C PHE A 30 -3.37 -13.75 -1.25
N SER A 31 -2.42 -12.84 -1.05
CA SER A 31 -1.00 -13.14 -0.79
C SER A 31 -0.50 -12.65 0.56
N ASN A 32 -1.34 -11.89 1.27
CA ASN A 32 -1.02 -11.29 2.56
C ASN A 32 -2.04 -11.76 3.59
N GLU A 33 -1.59 -11.90 4.82
CA GLU A 33 -2.49 -11.91 5.96
C GLU A 33 -2.94 -10.47 6.24
N VAL A 34 -4.24 -10.25 6.37
CA VAL A 34 -4.82 -8.91 6.47
C VAL A 34 -5.61 -8.76 7.77
N TRP A 35 -5.34 -7.68 8.48
CA TRP A 35 -6.06 -7.26 9.68
C TRP A 35 -6.65 -5.87 9.48
N LEU A 36 -7.85 -5.65 10.00
CA LEU A 36 -8.62 -4.44 9.82
C LEU A 36 -8.95 -3.85 11.18
N THR A 37 -8.83 -2.53 11.32
CA THR A 37 -9.48 -1.74 12.37
C THR A 37 -10.58 -0.91 11.72
N ASP A 38 -11.28 -0.09 12.50
CA ASP A 38 -12.32 0.79 11.93
C ASP A 38 -11.76 1.82 10.93
N ALA A 39 -10.47 2.17 11.05
CA ALA A 39 -9.84 3.24 10.25
C ALA A 39 -8.63 2.79 9.43
N SER A 40 -8.06 1.61 9.69
CA SER A 40 -6.78 1.21 9.09
C SER A 40 -6.73 -0.27 8.74
N VAL A 41 -5.81 -0.61 7.84
CA VAL A 41 -5.57 -1.96 7.35
C VAL A 41 -4.09 -2.30 7.53
N LEU A 42 -3.81 -3.41 8.21
CA LEU A 42 -2.49 -4.03 8.29
C LEU A 42 -2.43 -5.17 7.28
N ARG A 43 -1.36 -5.20 6.49
CA ARG A 43 -1.01 -6.30 5.59
C ARG A 43 0.31 -6.89 6.04
N LEU A 44 0.34 -8.19 6.31
CA LEU A 44 1.53 -8.97 6.67
C LEU A 44 1.88 -9.91 5.52
N GLY A 45 3.14 -9.86 5.05
CA GLY A 45 3.61 -10.68 3.95
C GLY A 45 5.11 -10.52 3.73
N ALA A 46 5.86 -11.60 3.94
CA ALA A 46 7.33 -11.60 3.82
C ALA A 46 7.83 -11.51 2.36
N GLY A 47 7.01 -11.95 1.39
CA GLY A 47 7.33 -11.93 -0.04
C GLY A 47 6.85 -10.68 -0.79
N THR A 48 6.21 -9.74 -0.10
CA THR A 48 5.62 -8.56 -0.72
C THR A 48 6.57 -7.35 -0.62
N ASP A 49 6.84 -6.71 -1.76
CA ASP A 49 7.58 -5.44 -1.81
C ASP A 49 6.64 -4.28 -1.46
N HIS A 50 6.34 -4.15 -0.16
CA HIS A 50 5.45 -3.12 0.38
C HIS A 50 5.91 -1.70 0.05
N ALA A 51 7.22 -1.47 -0.10
CA ALA A 51 7.76 -0.16 -0.44
C ALA A 51 7.44 0.23 -1.88
N ARG A 52 7.59 -0.72 -2.82
CA ARG A 52 7.18 -0.49 -4.21
C ARG A 52 5.68 -0.28 -4.34
N GLU A 53 4.87 -1.07 -3.65
CA GLU A 53 3.40 -0.89 -3.66
C GLU A 53 2.98 0.48 -3.11
N ALA A 54 3.56 0.90 -1.98
CA ALA A 54 3.29 2.22 -1.41
C ALA A 54 3.69 3.35 -2.37
N ALA A 55 4.86 3.24 -3.03
CA ALA A 55 5.29 4.24 -4.00
C ALA A 55 4.34 4.35 -5.20
N LEU A 56 3.82 3.22 -5.71
CA LEU A 56 2.82 3.21 -6.77
C LEU A 56 1.51 3.85 -6.33
N ALA A 57 1.03 3.52 -5.13
CA ALA A 57 -0.20 4.09 -4.59
C ALA A 57 -0.08 5.61 -4.35
N LEU A 58 1.05 6.08 -3.83
CA LEU A 58 1.32 7.52 -3.69
C LEU A 58 1.35 8.23 -5.05
N GLY A 59 1.92 7.60 -6.08
CA GLY A 59 1.88 8.12 -7.45
C GLY A 59 0.46 8.22 -8.00
N ALA A 60 -0.37 7.19 -7.79
CA ALA A 60 -1.77 7.19 -8.17
C ALA A 60 -2.57 8.29 -7.45
N LEU A 61 -2.37 8.45 -6.13
CA LEU A 61 -3.00 9.53 -5.36
C LEU A 61 -2.58 10.91 -5.86
N ALA A 62 -1.31 11.10 -6.19
CA ALA A 62 -0.82 12.35 -6.76
C ALA A 62 -1.45 12.65 -8.14
N ALA A 63 -1.85 11.62 -8.88
CA ALA A 63 -2.60 11.73 -10.13
C ALA A 63 -4.11 11.93 -9.92
N GLY A 64 -4.59 12.02 -8.68
CA GLY A 64 -6.01 12.19 -8.34
C GLY A 64 -6.83 10.90 -8.40
N VAL A 65 -6.18 9.73 -8.44
CA VAL A 65 -6.86 8.43 -8.47
C VAL A 65 -7.36 8.09 -7.08
N ARG A 66 -8.61 7.63 -7.00
CA ARG A 66 -9.22 7.19 -5.74
C ARG A 66 -8.71 5.80 -5.37
N THR A 67 -7.71 5.75 -4.49
CA THR A 67 -7.14 4.52 -3.94
C THR A 67 -6.81 4.69 -2.46
N ALA A 68 -6.49 3.60 -1.77
CA ALA A 68 -6.11 3.65 -0.36
C ALA A 68 -4.75 4.33 -0.18
N ARG A 69 -4.65 5.20 0.82
CA ARG A 69 -3.38 5.84 1.17
C ARG A 69 -2.50 4.92 2.03
N PRO A 70 -1.24 4.69 1.66
CA PRO A 70 -0.30 4.04 2.56
C PRO A 70 0.05 4.99 3.72
N LEU A 71 -0.05 4.47 4.95
CA LEU A 71 0.31 5.18 6.18
C LEU A 71 1.74 4.86 6.60
N PHE A 72 2.13 3.59 6.49
CA PHE A 72 3.47 3.11 6.81
C PHE A 72 3.79 1.83 6.01
N TRP A 73 5.07 1.59 5.73
CA TRP A 73 5.54 0.32 5.15
C TRP A 73 6.94 -0.01 5.63
N GLY A 74 7.21 -1.30 5.77
CA GLY A 74 8.53 -1.80 6.16
C GLY A 74 8.71 -3.26 5.74
N PRO A 75 9.83 -3.88 6.15
CA PRO A 75 10.07 -5.29 5.89
C PRO A 75 8.93 -6.15 6.47
N GLY A 76 8.25 -6.90 5.60
CA GLY A 76 7.22 -7.87 5.99
C GLY A 76 5.84 -7.30 6.31
N TYR A 77 5.65 -5.98 6.33
CA TYR A 77 4.31 -5.41 6.57
C TYR A 77 4.09 -4.00 6.00
N SER A 78 2.82 -3.65 5.84
CA SER A 78 2.36 -2.29 5.56
C SER A 78 1.06 -1.96 6.27
N LEU A 79 0.86 -0.66 6.53
CA LEU A 79 -0.35 -0.07 7.11
C LEU A 79 -0.94 0.93 6.11
N TRP A 80 -2.24 0.87 5.95
CA TRP A 80 -3.00 1.66 4.97
C TRP A 80 -4.23 2.27 5.63
N GLU A 81 -4.71 3.38 5.08
CA GLU A 81 -6.05 3.87 5.38
C GLU A 81 -7.09 2.83 4.93
N ARG A 82 -8.10 2.62 5.77
CA ARG A 82 -9.25 1.80 5.38
C ARG A 82 -10.18 2.64 4.52
N LEU A 83 -10.38 2.23 3.28
CA LEU A 83 -11.38 2.87 2.43
C LEU A 83 -12.78 2.61 2.99
N PRO A 84 -13.66 3.63 3.00
CA PRO A 84 -15.04 3.44 3.39
C PRO A 84 -15.76 2.56 2.38
N GLY A 85 -16.69 1.73 2.88
CA GLY A 85 -17.49 0.83 2.06
C GLY A 85 -17.13 -0.64 2.23
N GLY A 86 -18.02 -1.50 1.74
CA GLY A 86 -17.82 -2.95 1.66
C GLY A 86 -17.68 -3.40 0.21
N MET A 87 -17.75 -4.72 -0.02
CA MET A 87 -17.92 -5.22 -1.39
C MET A 87 -19.18 -4.62 -2.01
N LEU A 88 -19.04 -4.10 -3.23
CA LEU A 88 -20.16 -3.55 -3.97
C LEU A 88 -21.10 -4.67 -4.39
N THR A 89 -22.40 -4.45 -4.18
CA THR A 89 -23.46 -5.30 -4.75
C THR A 89 -23.69 -4.92 -6.21
N PRO A 90 -24.22 -5.83 -7.06
CA PRO A 90 -24.48 -5.53 -8.47
C PRO A 90 -25.34 -4.27 -8.68
N SER A 91 -26.29 -4.00 -7.78
CA SER A 91 -27.14 -2.79 -7.81
C SER A 91 -26.37 -1.47 -7.62
N GLN A 92 -25.16 -1.51 -7.05
CA GLN A 92 -24.32 -0.33 -6.85
C GLN A 92 -23.45 -0.01 -8.08
N LEU A 93 -23.37 -0.92 -9.06
CA LEU A 93 -22.59 -0.76 -10.30
C LEU A 93 -23.33 0.08 -11.35
N THR A 94 -23.67 1.32 -10.96
CA THR A 94 -24.39 2.28 -11.80
C THR A 94 -23.51 2.82 -12.94
N PRO A 95 -24.09 3.45 -13.98
CA PRO A 95 -23.31 4.16 -15.00
C PRO A 95 -22.35 5.21 -14.41
N VAL A 96 -22.77 5.90 -13.33
CA VAL A 96 -21.94 6.88 -12.62
C VAL A 96 -20.71 6.21 -11.99
N PHE A 97 -20.89 5.03 -11.40
CA PHE A 97 -19.77 4.25 -10.86
C PHE A 97 -18.76 3.91 -11.96
N TRP A 98 -19.25 3.39 -13.10
CA TRP A 98 -18.38 3.00 -14.22
C TRP A 98 -17.64 4.18 -14.85
N ASN A 99 -18.31 5.31 -15.04
CA ASN A 99 -17.65 6.53 -15.51
C ASN A 99 -16.52 6.94 -14.56
N ALA A 100 -16.75 6.88 -13.26
CA ALA A 100 -15.74 7.23 -12.28
C ALA A 100 -14.55 6.26 -12.27
N VAL A 101 -14.77 4.97 -12.57
CA VAL A 101 -13.69 3.98 -12.77
C VAL A 101 -12.88 4.30 -14.03
N LEU A 102 -13.55 4.65 -15.14
CA LEU A 102 -12.88 5.02 -16.38
C LEU A 102 -12.02 6.28 -16.21
N ASP A 103 -12.53 7.31 -15.52
CA ASP A 103 -11.78 8.52 -15.19
C ASP A 103 -10.48 8.20 -14.41
N ASP A 104 -10.57 7.29 -13.42
CA ASP A 104 -9.41 6.88 -12.63
C ASP A 104 -8.38 6.12 -13.49
N LEU A 105 -8.84 5.30 -14.45
CA LEU A 105 -7.96 4.62 -15.40
C LEU A 105 -7.26 5.59 -16.36
N GLU A 106 -7.97 6.59 -16.86
CA GLU A 106 -7.40 7.63 -17.72
C GLU A 106 -6.32 8.43 -16.98
N ARG A 107 -6.56 8.79 -15.72
CA ARG A 107 -5.56 9.45 -14.86
C ARG A 107 -4.31 8.59 -14.67
N LEU A 108 -4.48 7.29 -14.41
CA LEU A 108 -3.35 6.36 -14.30
C LEU A 108 -2.54 6.29 -15.59
N GLN A 109 -3.20 6.23 -16.75
CA GLN A 109 -2.54 6.17 -18.06
C GLN A 109 -1.81 7.47 -18.41
N ALA A 110 -2.38 8.61 -18.04
CA ALA A 110 -1.76 9.92 -18.24
C ALA A 110 -0.53 10.13 -17.34
N THR A 111 -0.44 9.41 -16.23
CA THR A 111 0.72 9.45 -15.34
C THR A 111 1.91 8.80 -16.03
N ARG A 112 2.84 9.61 -16.53
CA ARG A 112 4.12 9.09 -17.04
C ARG A 112 4.81 8.32 -15.92
N HIS A 113 4.85 6.99 -16.03
CA HIS A 113 5.69 6.19 -15.15
C HIS A 113 7.12 6.73 -15.23
N PRO A 114 7.77 7.07 -14.10
CA PRO A 114 9.20 7.28 -14.13
C PRO A 114 9.80 6.02 -14.74
N LYS A 115 10.47 6.17 -15.89
CA LYS A 115 11.11 5.05 -16.58
C LYS A 115 11.85 4.25 -15.54
N SER A 116 11.53 2.96 -15.45
CA SER A 116 12.35 1.98 -14.74
C SER A 116 13.81 2.31 -15.07
N ARG A 117 14.54 2.80 -14.07
CA ARG A 117 16.00 2.85 -14.15
C ARG A 117 16.37 1.38 -14.27
N ARG A 118 16.59 0.92 -15.51
CA ARG A 118 17.20 -0.39 -15.76
C ARG A 118 18.39 -0.49 -14.81
N PRO A 119 18.53 -1.57 -14.04
CA PRO A 119 19.76 -1.79 -13.31
C PRO A 119 20.86 -1.82 -14.38
N GLY A 120 21.65 -0.76 -14.45
CA GLY A 120 22.89 -0.76 -15.20
C GLY A 120 23.74 -1.91 -14.66
N PRO A 121 24.55 -2.57 -15.51
CA PRO A 121 25.39 -3.65 -15.07
C PRO A 121 26.21 -3.19 -13.85
N ARG A 122 26.16 -4.00 -12.78
CA ARG A 122 26.94 -3.79 -11.56
C ARG A 122 28.42 -3.63 -11.92
N SER A 123 28.92 -2.40 -11.94
CA SER A 123 30.33 -2.13 -11.70
C SER A 123 30.47 -1.72 -10.24
N GLY A 124 31.30 -2.48 -9.51
CA GLY A 124 31.62 -2.20 -8.12
C GLY A 124 32.22 -0.80 -7.95
N GLY A 125 31.82 -0.13 -6.88
CA GLY A 125 32.40 1.16 -6.52
C GLY A 125 31.61 1.79 -5.38
N TRP A 126 32.16 1.72 -4.16
CA TRP A 126 31.73 2.54 -3.04
C TRP A 126 31.79 4.01 -3.45
N ALA A 127 30.65 4.69 -3.52
CA ALA A 127 30.59 6.13 -3.74
C ALA A 127 30.09 6.82 -2.46
N ILE A 128 31.05 7.32 -1.70
CA ILE A 128 30.89 8.26 -0.58
C ILE A 128 30.20 9.52 -1.11
N LEU A 129 29.02 9.85 -0.60
CA LEU A 129 28.36 11.12 -0.89
C LEU A 129 29.05 12.23 -0.07
N LYS A 130 29.96 12.99 -0.70
CA LYS A 130 30.42 14.27 -0.13
C LYS A 130 29.36 15.34 -0.40
N CYS A 131 28.67 15.77 0.66
CA CYS A 131 27.95 17.05 0.66
C CYS A 131 28.97 18.19 0.48
N ARG A 132 28.75 19.08 -0.48
CA ARG A 132 29.35 20.42 -0.48
C ARG A 132 28.31 21.42 0.03
N LYS A 133 28.72 22.20 1.03
CA LYS A 133 28.15 23.52 1.32
C LYS A 133 28.73 24.53 0.33
#